data_AF-A0A645GQD6-F1
#
_entry.id   AF-A0A645GQD6-F1
#
_cell.length_a   1.000
_cell.length_b   1.000
_cell.length_c   1.000
_cell.angle_alpha   90.00
_cell.angle_beta   90.00
_cell.angle_gamma   90.00
#
_symmetry.space_group_name_H-M   'P 1'
#
loop_
_entity.id
_entity.type
_entity.pdbx_description
1 polymer ?
#
loop_
_entity_poly.entity_id
_entity_poly.type
_entity_poly.pdbx_seq_one_letter_code
_entity_poly.pdbx_strand_id
1 'polypeptide(L)'
;MVVKEFPALPPVHFAFDSDKVDTQKYANELNTIVSVLKEFSNTDVVITGYTDHAGTNTYNDGLSLRRAEAVKKYLVGEGINAARLSTSGAGKDSKTSGREALTIKARRAEVKDK
;
A
#
# COMPACT_ATOMS: atom_id res chain seq x y z
N MET A 1 -6.14 23.44 -21.44
CA MET A 1 -5.81 22.04 -21.05
C MET A 1 -5.73 22.03 -19.54
N VAL A 2 -6.61 21.29 -18.85
CA VAL A 2 -6.50 21.10 -17.39
C VAL A 2 -5.62 19.86 -17.20
N VAL A 3 -4.44 20.03 -16.62
CA VAL A 3 -3.63 18.90 -16.16
C VAL A 3 -4.33 18.34 -14.94
N LYS A 4 -4.80 17.09 -15.01
CA LYS A 4 -5.36 16.41 -13.84
C LYS A 4 -4.23 16.10 -12.87
N GLU A 5 -4.39 16.50 -11.61
CA GLU A 5 -3.48 16.14 -10.53
C GLU A 5 -3.70 14.68 -10.13
N PHE A 6 -2.62 13.97 -9.77
CA PHE A 6 -2.74 12.60 -9.26
C PHE A 6 -3.43 12.64 -7.88
N PRO A 7 -4.57 11.95 -7.71
CA PRO A 7 -5.34 12.09 -6.48
C PRO A 7 -4.71 11.30 -5.34
N ALA A 8 -4.99 11.72 -4.10
CA ALA A 8 -4.69 10.91 -2.92
C ALA A 8 -5.48 9.59 -2.97
N LEU A 9 -4.76 8.47 -2.84
CA LEU A 9 -5.35 7.13 -2.89
C LEU A 9 -5.68 6.59 -1.49
N PRO A 10 -6.75 5.78 -1.35
CA PRO A 10 -7.05 5.14 -0.09
C PRO A 10 -5.97 4.10 0.29
N PRO A 11 -5.63 3.96 1.57
CA PRO A 11 -4.71 2.92 2.02
C PRO A 11 -5.38 1.54 2.05
N VAL A 12 -4.60 0.50 1.75
CA VAL A 12 -5.02 -0.91 1.90
C VAL A 12 -4.51 -1.41 3.24
N HIS A 13 -5.39 -1.95 4.08
CA HIS A 13 -5.01 -2.37 5.44
C HIS A 13 -4.85 -3.89 5.55
N PHE A 14 -4.14 -4.33 6.59
CA PHE A 14 -3.79 -5.74 6.79
C PHE A 14 -4.15 -6.24 8.19
N ALA A 15 -4.52 -7.51 8.28
CA ALA A 15 -4.65 -8.20 9.56
C ALA A 15 -3.32 -8.18 10.34
N PHE A 16 -3.40 -8.45 11.64
CA PHE A 16 -2.21 -8.62 12.46
C PHE A 16 -1.32 -9.72 11.87
N ASP A 17 -0.01 -9.46 11.85
CA ASP A 17 1.01 -10.39 11.37
C ASP A 17 0.77 -10.99 9.96
N SER A 18 0.09 -10.23 9.09
CA SER A 18 -0.29 -10.68 7.77
C SER A 18 0.14 -9.70 6.68
N ASP A 19 0.52 -10.25 5.53
CA ASP A 19 0.75 -9.59 4.24
C ASP A 19 -0.29 -9.98 3.20
N LYS A 20 -1.33 -10.73 3.58
CA LYS A 20 -2.42 -11.12 2.68
C LYS A 20 -3.36 -9.93 2.46
N VAL A 21 -3.54 -9.54 1.20
CA VAL A 21 -4.55 -8.56 0.80
C VAL A 21 -5.92 -9.23 0.86
N ASP A 22 -6.80 -8.72 1.72
CA ASP A 22 -8.20 -9.14 1.78
C ASP A 22 -8.99 -8.40 0.70
N THR A 23 -9.08 -9.01 -0.49
CA THR A 23 -9.70 -8.38 -1.67
C THR A 23 -11.20 -8.19 -1.54
N GLN A 24 -11.87 -8.97 -0.68
CA GLN A 24 -13.30 -8.81 -0.43
C GLN A 24 -13.54 -7.62 0.52
N LYS A 25 -12.78 -7.55 1.61
CA LYS A 25 -12.91 -6.48 2.60
C LYS A 25 -12.51 -5.11 2.07
N TYR A 26 -11.46 -5.05 1.25
CA TYR A 26 -10.91 -3.80 0.70
C TYR A 26 -11.24 -3.60 -0.79
N ALA A 27 -12.31 -4.24 -1.28
CA ALA A 27 -12.69 -4.20 -2.69
C ALA A 27 -12.85 -2.76 -3.22
N ASN A 28 -13.47 -1.87 -2.42
CA ASN A 28 -13.71 -0.49 -2.82
C ASN A 28 -12.39 0.28 -2.98
N GLU A 29 -11.51 0.20 -2.00
CA GLU A 29 -10.21 0.87 -2.01
C GLU A 29 -9.34 0.36 -3.15
N LEU A 30 -9.29 -0.96 -3.33
CA LEU A 30 -8.56 -1.59 -4.42
C LEU A 30 -9.09 -1.17 -5.80
N ASN A 31 -10.42 -1.14 -5.98
CA ASN A 31 -11.04 -0.69 -7.22
C ASN A 31 -10.75 0.80 -7.49
N THR A 32 -10.76 1.66 -6.47
CA THR A 32 -10.37 3.07 -6.60
C THR A 32 -8.93 3.19 -7.08
N ILE A 33 -7.99 2.46 -6.44
CA ILE A 33 -6.58 2.47 -6.84
C ILE A 33 -6.43 2.02 -8.29
N VAL A 34 -7.03 0.89 -8.68
CA VAL A 34 -6.95 0.35 -10.04
C VAL A 34 -7.51 1.35 -11.07
N SER A 35 -8.65 1.97 -10.76
CA SER A 35 -9.29 2.94 -11.66
C SER A 35 -8.40 4.16 -11.89
N VAL A 36 -7.84 4.71 -10.82
CA VAL A 36 -6.89 5.84 -10.91
C VAL A 36 -5.64 5.44 -11.68
N LEU A 37 -5.03 4.28 -11.40
CA LEU A 37 -3.80 3.87 -12.10
C LEU A 37 -4.02 3.55 -13.59
N LYS A 38 -5.25 3.21 -13.99
CA LYS A 38 -5.68 3.09 -15.38
C LYS A 38 -5.90 4.45 -16.04
N GLU A 39 -6.50 5.40 -15.34
CA GLU A 39 -6.68 6.78 -15.83
C GLU A 39 -5.33 7.50 -15.99
N PHE A 40 -4.44 7.37 -15.01
CA PHE A 40 -3.10 7.94 -14.99
C PHE A 40 -2.07 6.95 -15.55
N SER A 41 -2.31 6.44 -16.75
CA SER A 41 -1.55 5.30 -17.32
C SER A 41 -0.05 5.56 -17.59
N ASN A 42 0.37 6.82 -17.57
CA ASN A 42 1.75 7.26 -17.76
C ASN A 42 2.45 7.64 -16.44
N THR A 43 1.78 7.52 -15.30
CA THR A 43 2.35 7.86 -13.99
C THR A 43 3.01 6.64 -13.35
N ASP A 44 4.26 6.82 -12.95
CA ASP A 44 4.98 5.88 -12.09
C ASP A 44 4.56 6.04 -10.64
N VAL A 45 4.40 4.93 -9.92
CA VAL A 45 4.00 4.95 -8.51
C VAL A 45 4.92 4.13 -7.62
N VAL A 46 4.95 4.52 -6.35
CA VAL A 46 5.56 3.76 -5.26
C VAL A 46 4.47 3.22 -4.34
N ILE A 47 4.61 1.95 -4.00
CA ILE A 47 3.77 1.26 -3.04
C ILE A 47 4.61 1.08 -1.79
N THR A 48 4.24 1.75 -0.71
CA THR A 48 4.97 1.70 0.57
C THR A 48 4.14 0.95 1.58
N GLY A 49 4.69 -0.15 2.10
CA GLY A 49 4.08 -0.91 3.19
C GLY A 49 4.57 -0.45 4.56
N TYR A 50 3.71 -0.63 5.56
CA TYR A 50 3.94 -0.25 6.95
C TYR A 50 3.44 -1.35 7.89
N THR A 51 4.01 -1.41 9.09
CA THR A 51 3.59 -2.29 10.18
C THR A 51 3.15 -1.50 11.40
N ASP A 52 2.47 -2.22 12.29
CA ASP A 52 2.34 -1.75 13.66
C ASP A 52 3.69 -1.85 14.39
N HIS A 53 3.73 -1.37 15.63
CA HIS A 53 4.96 -1.27 16.41
C HIS A 53 5.30 -2.54 17.19
N ALA A 54 4.50 -3.60 17.04
CA ALA A 54 4.76 -4.87 17.70
C ALA A 54 5.93 -5.61 17.04
N GLY A 55 6.75 -6.30 17.84
CA GLY A 55 7.90 -7.06 17.33
C GLY A 55 9.15 -6.22 17.02
N THR A 56 10.16 -6.85 16.42
CA THR A 56 11.47 -6.24 16.14
C THR A 56 11.43 -5.39 14.87
N ASN A 57 12.39 -4.47 14.73
CA ASN A 57 12.50 -3.66 13.51
C ASN A 57 12.80 -4.54 12.29
N THR A 58 13.79 -5.44 12.38
CA THR A 58 14.15 -6.37 11.30
C THR A 58 12.96 -7.19 10.79
N TYR A 59 12.11 -7.68 11.70
CA TYR A 59 10.90 -8.41 11.31
C TYR A 59 9.92 -7.50 10.54
N ASN A 60 9.68 -6.31 11.07
CA ASN A 60 8.76 -5.34 10.50
C ASN A 60 9.25 -4.77 9.16
N ASP A 61 10.56 -4.59 8.99
CA ASP A 61 11.16 -4.18 7.71
C ASP A 61 10.79 -5.20 6.62
N GLY A 62 10.97 -6.49 6.91
CA GLY A 62 10.57 -7.56 5.99
C GLY A 62 9.06 -7.64 5.76
N LEU A 63 8.25 -7.57 6.82
CA LEU A 63 6.79 -7.65 6.71
C LEU A 63 6.20 -6.46 5.93
N SER A 64 6.72 -5.26 6.16
CA SER A 64 6.30 -4.05 5.45
C SER A 64 6.57 -4.16 3.94
N LEU A 65 7.74 -4.67 3.54
CA LEU A 65 8.05 -4.89 2.12
C LEU A 65 7.11 -5.92 1.49
N ARG A 66 6.85 -7.05 2.16
CA ARG A 66 5.92 -8.08 1.65
C ARG A 66 4.51 -7.54 1.46
N ARG A 67 4.04 -6.64 2.33
CA ARG A 67 2.74 -5.96 2.15
C ARG A 67 2.70 -5.11 0.89
N ALA A 68 3.76 -4.34 0.62
CA ALA A 68 3.87 -3.57 -0.60
C ALA A 68 3.88 -4.47 -1.84
N GLU A 69 4.64 -5.58 -1.79
CA GLU A 69 4.70 -6.57 -2.87
C GLU A 69 3.35 -7.28 -3.10
N ALA A 70 2.59 -7.57 -2.05
CA ALA A 70 1.27 -8.16 -2.16
C ALA A 70 0.28 -7.24 -2.88
N VAL A 71 0.29 -5.94 -2.55
CA VAL A 71 -0.51 -4.94 -3.27
C VAL A 71 -0.04 -4.80 -4.72
N LYS A 72 1.27 -4.74 -4.97
CA LYS A 72 1.82 -4.73 -6.34
C LYS A 72 1.33 -5.93 -7.14
N LYS A 73 1.41 -7.13 -6.58
CA LYS A 73 0.98 -8.38 -7.23
C LYS A 73 -0.51 -8.32 -7.58
N TYR A 74 -1.35 -7.82 -6.67
CA TYR A 74 -2.77 -7.62 -6.93
C TYR A 74 -2.98 -6.65 -8.10
N LEU A 75 -2.35 -5.47 -8.08
CA LEU A 75 -2.51 -4.44 -9.12
C LEU A 75 -2.03 -4.92 -10.50
N VAL A 76 -0.96 -5.72 -10.55
CA VAL A 76 -0.52 -6.37 -11.79
C VAL A 76 -1.57 -7.36 -12.31
N GLY A 77 -2.20 -8.13 -11.41
CA GLY A 77 -3.32 -9.01 -11.76
C GLY A 77 -4.53 -8.26 -12.35
N GLU A 78 -4.74 -7.02 -11.93
CA GLU A 78 -5.79 -6.11 -12.45
C GLU A 78 -5.40 -5.39 -13.76
N GLY A 79 -4.22 -5.70 -14.31
CA GLY A 79 -3.73 -5.22 -15.59
C GLY A 79 -2.84 -3.97 -15.53
N ILE A 80 -2.39 -3.55 -14.35
CA ILE A 80 -1.44 -2.43 -14.24
C ILE A 80 -0.03 -2.90 -14.61
N ASN A 81 0.66 -2.17 -15.50
CA ASN A 81 2.01 -2.52 -15.93
C ASN A 81 2.99 -2.53 -14.74
N ALA A 82 3.62 -3.67 -14.48
CA ALA A 82 4.55 -3.87 -13.38
C ALA A 82 5.77 -2.93 -13.42
N ALA A 83 6.18 -2.45 -14.61
CA ALA A 83 7.30 -1.52 -14.76
C ALA A 83 7.02 -0.15 -14.12
N ARG A 84 5.73 0.23 -14.01
CA ARG A 84 5.30 1.48 -13.37
C ARG A 84 5.21 1.38 -11.85
N LEU A 85 5.31 0.17 -11.30
CA LEU A 85 5.07 -0.12 -9.89
C LEU A 85 6.40 -0.43 -9.18
N SER A 86 6.80 0.45 -8.28
CA SER A 86 7.91 0.21 -7.35
C SER A 86 7.38 -0.10 -5.94
N THR A 87 8.13 -0.87 -5.16
CA THR A 87 7.75 -1.27 -3.79
C THR A 87 8.80 -0.80 -2.79
N SER A 88 8.36 -0.41 -1.60
CA SER A 88 9.22 -0.03 -0.49
C SER A 88 8.62 -0.52 0.84
N GLY A 89 9.48 -0.95 1.76
CA GLY A 89 9.11 -1.29 3.12
C GLY A 89 9.56 -0.20 4.08
N ALA A 90 8.62 0.45 4.77
CA ALA A 90 8.94 1.49 5.76
C ALA A 90 9.11 0.94 7.19
N GLY A 91 8.94 -0.37 7.39
CA GLY A 91 8.93 -0.99 8.71
C GLY A 91 7.75 -0.48 9.55
N LYS A 92 8.01 -0.18 10.82
CA LYS A 92 7.02 0.37 11.75
C LYS A 92 6.56 1.75 11.29
N ASP A 93 5.24 1.97 11.28
CA ASP A 93 4.68 3.25 10.84
C ASP A 93 5.07 4.40 11.78
N SER A 94 6.00 5.25 11.34
CA SER A 94 6.46 6.41 12.09
C SER A 94 5.40 7.49 12.32
N LYS A 95 4.27 7.43 11.59
CA LYS A 95 3.16 8.39 11.73
C LYS A 95 2.19 8.03 12.85
N THR A 96 2.23 6.79 13.35
CA THR A 96 1.38 6.35 14.46
C THR A 96 2.19 6.25 15.74
N SER A 97 1.55 6.57 16.86
CA SER A 97 2.16 6.52 18.18
C SER A 97 1.15 6.07 19.24
N GLY A 98 1.65 5.76 20.44
CA GLY A 98 0.81 5.32 21.55
C GLY A 98 -0.05 4.12 21.19
N ARG A 99 -1.36 4.20 21.45
CA ARG A 99 -2.31 3.11 21.16
C ARG A 99 -2.46 2.86 19.67
N GLU A 100 -2.45 3.90 18.85
CA GLU A 100 -2.68 3.78 17.40
C GLU A 100 -1.59 2.97 16.70
N ALA A 101 -0.38 3.05 17.24
CA ALA A 101 0.81 2.32 16.81
C ALA A 101 0.63 0.79 16.82
N LEU A 102 -0.35 0.27 17.54
CA LEU A 102 -0.65 -1.16 17.68
C LEU A 102 -1.94 -1.58 16.96
N THR A 103 -2.57 -0.66 16.21
CA THR A 103 -3.87 -0.91 15.57
C THR A 103 -3.77 -1.13 14.07
N ILE A 104 -4.91 -1.46 13.47
CA ILE A 104 -5.08 -1.52 12.02
C ILE A 104 -4.57 -0.26 11.32
N LYS A 105 -4.70 0.93 11.93
CA LYS A 105 -4.24 2.19 11.34
C LYS A 105 -2.78 2.12 10.88
N ALA A 106 -1.90 1.49 11.66
CA ALA A 106 -0.47 1.33 11.34
C ALA A 106 -0.20 0.19 10.32
N ARG A 107 -1.11 -0.79 10.21
CA ARG A 107 -0.96 -1.98 9.36
C ARG A 107 -1.52 -1.73 7.97
N ARG A 108 -0.77 -1.04 7.12
CA ARG A 108 -1.28 -0.65 5.79
C ARG A 108 -0.21 -0.61 4.70
N ALA A 109 -0.66 -0.49 3.47
CA ALA A 109 0.13 -0.07 2.32
C ALA A 109 -0.50 1.18 1.70
N GLU A 110 0.33 2.12 1.27
CA GLU A 110 -0.05 3.36 0.58
C GLU A 110 0.50 3.33 -0.85
N VAL A 111 -0.29 3.81 -1.81
CA VAL A 111 0.13 3.99 -3.21
C VAL A 111 0.21 5.48 -3.50
N LYS A 112 1.34 5.96 -4.04
CA LYS A 112 1.57 7.37 -4.39
C LYS A 112 2.34 7.49 -5.69
N ASP A 113 2.13 8.57 -6.42
CA ASP A 113 3.01 8.96 -7.51
C ASP A 113 4.45 9.21 -7.01
N LYS A 114 5.41 8.99 -7.90
CA LYS A 114 6.85 9.23 -7.63
C LYS A 114 7.22 10.69 -7.77
#